data_AF-A0AAE5S2Y0-F1
#
_entry.id   AF-A0AAE5S2Y0-F1
#
_cell.length_a   1.000
_cell.length_b   1.000
_cell.length_c   1.000
_cell.angle_alpha   90.00
_cell.angle_beta   90.00
_cell.angle_gamma   90.00
#
_symmetry.space_group_name_H-M   'P 1'
#
loop_
_entity.id
_entity.type
_entity.pdbx_description
1 polymer ?
#
loop_
_entity_poly.entity_id
_entity_poly.type
_entity_poly.pdbx_seq_one_letter_code
_entity_poly.pdbx_strand_id
1 'polypeptide(L)' 'MSAAAAEFEAQIDGLQVKGWVAKDGSSYRAYGDFRGERIDVRSTTQSGAESKWRDRANHKANE' A
#
# COMPACT_ATOMS: atom_id res chain seq x y z
N MET A 1 8.90 15.14 12.41
CA MET A 1 8.75 15.38 10.96
C MET A 1 7.94 14.24 10.37
N SER A 2 6.71 14.49 9.94
CA SER A 2 5.96 13.54 9.12
C SER A 2 6.54 13.62 7.71
N ALA A 3 7.11 12.53 7.20
CA ALA A 3 7.56 12.51 5.81
C ALA A 3 6.32 12.64 4.91
N ALA A 4 6.42 13.41 3.82
CA ALA A 4 5.37 13.46 2.82
C ALA A 4 5.09 12.05 2.28
N ALA A 5 3.81 11.70 2.11
CA ALA A 5 3.45 10.41 1.55
C ALA A 5 3.90 10.36 0.07
N ALA A 6 4.63 9.30 -0.29
CA ALA A 6 4.99 9.01 -1.66
C ALA A 6 3.88 8.18 -2.31
N GLU A 7 3.39 8.63 -3.47
CA GLU A 7 2.49 7.82 -4.31
C GLU A 7 3.29 6.69 -4.96
N PHE A 8 2.71 5.50 -5.04
CA PHE A 8 3.22 4.38 -5.82
C PHE A 8 2.09 3.76 -6.64
N GLU A 9 2.43 3.24 -7.81
CA GLU A 9 1.50 2.51 -8.65
C GLU A 9 1.69 0.99 -8.46
N ALA A 10 0.59 0.26 -8.55
CA ALA A 10 0.57 -1.19 -8.47
C ALA A 10 -0.38 -1.77 -9.52
N GLN A 11 0.06 -2.82 -10.21
CA GLN A 11 -0.80 -3.59 -11.11
C GLN A 11 -1.41 -4.75 -10.32
N ILE A 12 -2.74 -4.73 -10.14
CA ILE A 12 -3.51 -5.70 -9.38
C ILE A 12 -4.62 -6.22 -10.30
N ASP A 13 -4.64 -7.52 -10.59
CA ASP A 13 -5.64 -8.15 -11.47
C ASP A 13 -5.83 -7.41 -12.82
N GLY A 14 -4.70 -7.05 -13.45
CA GLY A 14 -4.70 -6.29 -14.71
C GLY A 14 -5.09 -4.81 -14.59
N LEU A 15 -5.51 -4.34 -13.41
CA LEU A 15 -5.86 -2.94 -13.15
C LEU A 15 -4.67 -2.19 -12.54
N GLN A 16 -4.43 -0.97 -13.01
CA GLN A 16 -3.48 -0.06 -12.39
C GLN A 16 -4.17 0.67 -11.22
N VAL A 17 -3.61 0.51 -10.02
CA VAL A 17 -4.15 1.07 -8.78
C VAL A 17 -3.09 1.94 -8.12
N LYS A 18 -3.51 3.03 -7.49
CA LYS A 18 -2.65 3.93 -6.75
C LYS A 18 -2.67 3.62 -5.25
N GLY A 19 -1.50 3.65 -4.63
CA GLY A 19 -1.33 3.61 -3.20
C GLY A 19 -0.40 4.73 -2.73
N TRP A 20 -0.36 4.95 -1.43
CA TRP A 20 0.53 5.92 -0.79
C TRP A 20 1.33 5.24 0.30
N VAL A 21 2.60 5.58 0.40
CA VAL A 21 3.49 5.11 1.46
C VAL A 21 4.11 6.30 2.18
N ALA A 22 4.03 6.31 3.50
CA ALA A 22 4.60 7.37 4.33
C ALA A 22 5.42 6.77 5.48
N LYS A 23 6.45 7.50 5.90
CA LYS A 23 7.18 7.16 7.12
C LYS A 23 6.28 7.48 8.34
N ASP A 24 6.04 6.47 9.16
CA ASP A 24 5.19 6.50 10.36
C ASP A 24 6.03 6.02 11.56
N GLY A 25 6.68 6.97 12.24
CA GLY A 25 7.61 6.70 13.34
C GLY A 25 8.85 5.91 12.90
N SER A 26 9.07 4.75 13.53
CA SER A 26 10.14 3.80 13.18
C SER A 26 9.77 2.86 12.02
N SER A 27 8.60 3.03 11.44
CA SER A 27 8.04 2.16 10.41
C SER A 27 7.59 2.94 9.19
N TYR A 28 7.09 2.22 8.19
CA TYR A 28 6.42 2.74 7.01
C TYR A 28 5.00 2.21 6.98
N ARG A 29 4.05 3.09 6.66
CA ARG A 29 2.65 2.78 6.47
C ARG A 29 2.32 2.92 4.99
N ALA A 30 1.81 1.86 4.37
CA ALA A 30 1.27 1.89 3.02
C ALA A 30 -0.26 1.78 3.08
N TYR A 31 -0.95 2.61 2.33
CA TYR A 31 -2.39 2.68 2.33
C TYR A 31 -2.96 3.07 0.97
N GLY A 32 -4.21 2.71 0.73
CA GLY A 32 -4.93 3.01 -0.51
C GLY A 32 -6.24 2.25 -0.57
N ASP A 33 -7.18 2.76 -1.36
CA ASP A 33 -8.49 2.14 -1.52
C ASP A 33 -8.47 1.21 -2.74
N PHE A 34 -9.00 0.00 -2.59
CA PHE A 34 -9.11 -1.00 -3.65
C PHE A 34 -10.48 -1.69 -3.55
N ARG A 35 -11.23 -1.71 -4.66
CA ARG A 35 -12.58 -2.30 -4.75
C ARG A 35 -13.55 -1.87 -3.62
N GLY A 36 -13.49 -0.60 -3.22
CA GLY A 36 -14.37 -0.03 -2.19
C GLY A 36 -13.92 -0.28 -0.75
N GLU A 37 -12.77 -0.93 -0.54
CA GLU A 37 -12.19 -1.14 0.78
C GLU A 37 -10.84 -0.45 0.93
N ARG A 38 -10.60 0.13 2.10
CA ARG A 38 -9.30 0.68 2.44
C ARG A 38 -8.35 -0.42 2.88
N ILE A 39 -7.22 -0.55 2.19
CA ILE A 39 -6.09 -1.37 2.63
C ILE A 39 -5.11 -0.45 3.37
N ASP A 40 -4.70 -0.86 4.56
CA ASP A 40 -3.79 -0.13 5.44
C ASP A 40 -2.84 -1.10 6.13
N VAL A 41 -1.55 -1.03 5.80
CA VAL A 41 -0.54 -1.98 6.27
C VAL A 41 0.72 -1.27 6.71
N ARG A 42 1.49 -1.95 7.57
CA ARG A 42 2.78 -1.45 8.07
C ARG A 42 3.93 -2.42 7.83
N SER A 43 5.12 -1.86 7.63
CA SER A 43 6.39 -2.58 7.58
C SER A 43 7.53 -1.74 8.13
N THR A 44 8.63 -2.38 8.51
CA THR A 44 9.85 -1.69 8.95
C THR A 44 10.59 -1.00 7.79
N THR A 45 10.31 -1.41 6.55
CA THR A 45 10.87 -0.82 5.32
C THR A 45 9.77 -0.29 4.41
N GLN A 46 10.08 0.73 3.60
CA GLN A 46 9.15 1.28 2.61
C GLN A 46 8.68 0.21 1.62
N SER A 47 9.64 -0.50 1.00
CA SER A 47 9.36 -1.57 0.04
C SER A 47 8.52 -2.70 0.65
N GLY A 48 8.77 -3.04 1.93
CA GLY A 48 7.96 -4.04 2.62
C GLY A 48 6.52 -3.59 2.88
N ALA A 49 6.30 -2.29 3.10
CA ALA A 49 4.94 -1.76 3.27
C ALA A 49 4.18 -1.79 1.93
N GLU A 50 4.83 -1.35 0.85
CA GLU A 50 4.27 -1.43 -0.50
C GLU A 50 3.96 -2.88 -0.92
N SER A 51 4.89 -3.83 -0.71
CA SER A 51 4.67 -5.23 -1.06
C SER A 51 3.49 -5.84 -0.29
N LYS A 52 3.41 -5.62 1.03
CA LYS A 52 2.25 -6.08 1.82
C LYS A 52 0.94 -5.49 1.33
N TRP A 53 0.95 -4.22 0.90
CA TRP A 53 -0.25 -3.58 0.36
C TRP A 53 -0.66 -4.27 -0.95
N ARG A 54 0.30 -4.52 -1.85
CA ARG A 54 0.07 -5.25 -3.11
C ARG A 54 -0.44 -6.67 -2.86
N ASP A 55 0.14 -7.40 -1.90
CA ASP A 55 -0.29 -8.76 -1.55
C ASP A 55 -1.74 -8.77 -1.05
N ARG A 56 -2.11 -7.81 -0.19
CA ARG A 56 -3.48 -7.69 0.33
C ARG A 56 -4.47 -7.31 -0.78
N ALA A 57 -4.09 -6.42 -1.69
CA ALA A 57 -4.91 -6.04 -2.84
C ALA A 57 -5.10 -7.22 -3.81
N ASN A 58 -4.04 -7.96 -4.12
CA ASN A 58 -4.11 -9.17 -4.94
C ASN A 58 -4.98 -10.26 -4.31
N HIS A 59 -4.87 -10.48 -3.00
CA HIS A 59 -5.73 -11.44 -2.31
C HIS A 59 -7.21 -11.07 -2.47
N LYS A 60 -7.57 -9.80 -2.24
CA LYS A 60 -8.93 -9.28 -2.46
C LYS A 60 -9.40 -9.30 -3.90
N ALA A 61 -8.47 -9.27 -4.85
CA ALA A 61 -8.83 -9.32 -6.26
C ALA A 61 -9.34 -10.73 -6.67
N ASN A 62 -8.89 -11.75 -5.95
CA ASN A 62 -9.18 -13.17 -6.17
C ASN A 62 -10.21 -13.76 -5.17
N GLU A 63 -10.72 -12.97 -4.22
CA GLU A 63 -11.90 -13.29 -3.39
C GLU A 63 -13.19 -13.04 -4.19
#